data_AF-A0A242CI12-F1
#
_entry.id   AF-A0A242CI12-F1
#
_cell.length_a   1.000
_cell.length_b   1.000
_cell.length_c   1.000
_cell.angle_alpha   90.00
_cell.angle_beta   90.00
_cell.angle_gamma   90.00
#
_symmetry.space_group_name_H-M   'P 1'
#
loop_
_entity.id
_entity.type
_entity.pdbx_description
1 polymer ?
#
loop_
_entity_poly.entity_id
_entity_poly.type
_entity_poly.pdbx_seq_one_letter_code
_entity_poly.pdbx_strand_id
1 'polypeptide(L)'
;MNIKKKRIQMNHQGFTLLEMLVVLLIISVLILLFVPNLSKHKEGVDKKGNEAIVKIVETQLDLYTMENNQVPTLEQLLKEKYITQDQYDKYQASQK
;
A
#
# COMPACT_ATOMS: atom_id res chain seq x y z
N MET A 1 58.63 16.24 -44.35
CA MET A 1 57.22 16.54 -44.71
C MET A 1 56.42 16.64 -43.42
N ASN A 2 55.98 17.85 -43.03
CA ASN A 2 55.38 18.12 -41.71
C ASN A 2 53.90 17.71 -41.66
N ILE A 3 53.57 16.75 -40.80
CA ILE A 3 52.20 16.30 -40.58
C ILE A 3 51.57 17.18 -39.48
N LYS A 4 50.77 18.18 -39.89
CA LYS A 4 49.97 18.99 -38.95
C LYS A 4 48.79 18.14 -38.46
N LYS A 5 48.86 17.66 -37.22
CA LYS A 5 47.77 16.93 -36.54
C LYS A 5 46.70 17.94 -36.11
N LYS A 6 45.56 17.97 -36.81
CA LYS A 6 44.39 18.81 -36.48
C LYS A 6 43.71 18.24 -35.23
N ARG A 7 43.76 18.97 -34.10
CA ARG A 7 43.03 18.57 -32.87
C ARG A 7 41.54 18.88 -33.08
N ILE A 8 40.70 17.87 -32.99
CA ILE A 8 39.25 18.02 -32.95
C ILE A 8 38.88 18.35 -31.49
N GLN A 9 38.52 19.60 -31.21
CA GLN A 9 37.96 19.98 -29.90
C GLN A 9 36.48 19.57 -29.88
N MET A 10 36.14 18.60 -29.03
CA MET A 10 34.75 18.24 -28.75
C MET A 10 34.22 19.23 -27.71
N ASN A 11 33.40 20.19 -28.16
CA ASN A 11 32.78 21.17 -27.30
C ASN A 11 31.61 20.47 -26.57
N HIS A 12 31.78 20.14 -25.29
CA HIS A 12 30.72 19.56 -24.48
C HIS A 12 29.85 20.70 -23.95
N GLN A 13 28.70 20.92 -24.58
CA GLN A 13 27.67 21.80 -24.03
C GLN A 13 27.05 21.07 -22.83
N GLY A 14 27.49 21.46 -21.62
CA GLY A 14 27.03 20.86 -20.37
C GLY A 14 25.76 21.53 -19.84
N PHE A 15 24.97 20.73 -19.11
CA PHE A 15 23.79 21.15 -18.35
C PHE A 15 24.07 22.41 -17.52
N THR A 16 23.19 23.39 -17.63
CA THR A 16 23.20 24.62 -16.84
C THR A 16 22.53 24.40 -15.49
N LEU A 17 22.87 25.22 -14.50
CA LEU A 17 22.16 25.24 -13.20
C LEU A 17 20.67 25.59 -13.38
N LEU A 18 20.35 26.40 -14.39
CA LEU A 18 18.98 26.80 -14.70
C LEU A 18 18.15 25.61 -15.17
N GLU A 19 18.71 24.71 -15.97
CA GLU A 19 18.03 23.47 -16.38
C GLU A 19 17.75 22.57 -15.18
N MET A 20 18.71 22.42 -14.27
CA MET A 20 18.49 21.63 -13.04
C MET A 20 17.42 22.23 -12.13
N LEU A 21 17.31 23.56 -12.04
CA LEU A 21 16.25 24.22 -11.28
C LEU A 21 14.85 23.93 -11.84
N VAL A 22 14.69 24.01 -13.17
CA VAL A 22 13.40 23.70 -13.82
C VAL A 22 13.04 22.22 -13.63
N VAL A 23 14.02 21.32 -13.69
CA VAL A 23 13.80 19.88 -13.45
C VAL A 23 13.33 19.62 -12.01
N LEU A 24 13.97 20.22 -11.01
CA LEU A 24 13.55 20.07 -9.61
C LEU A 24 12.15 20.65 -9.36
N LEU A 25 11.82 21.76 -10.03
CA LEU A 25 10.48 22.33 -9.99
C LEU A 25 9.43 21.33 -10.52
N ILE A 26 9.66 20.74 -11.69
CA ILE A 26 8.76 19.75 -12.28
C ILE A 26 8.61 18.52 -11.36
N ILE A 27 9.72 17.97 -10.84
CA ILE A 27 9.70 16.81 -9.95
C ILE A 27 8.89 17.10 -8.67
N SER A 28 9.03 18.30 -8.09
CA SER A 28 8.28 18.67 -6.88
C SER A 28 6.76 18.69 -7.11
N VAL A 29 6.30 19.22 -8.26
CA VAL A 29 4.89 19.20 -8.64
C VAL A 29 4.39 17.77 -8.88
N LEU A 30 5.20 16.94 -9.55
CA LEU A 30 4.85 15.53 -9.76
C LEU A 30 4.71 14.78 -8.43
N ILE A 31 5.63 14.95 -7.48
CA ILE A 31 5.54 14.31 -6.15
C ILE A 31 4.24 14.71 -5.43
N LEU A 32 3.87 15.99 -5.44
CA LEU A 32 2.63 16.47 -4.83
C LEU A 32 1.36 15.85 -5.43
N LEU A 33 1.35 15.50 -6.71
CA LEU A 33 0.23 14.82 -7.36
C LEU A 33 0.25 13.30 -7.15
N PHE A 34 1.43 12.68 -7.15
CA PHE A 34 1.59 11.23 -7.04
C PHE A 34 1.48 10.69 -5.61
N VAL A 35 2.05 11.39 -4.61
CA VAL A 35 2.00 10.98 -3.20
C VAL A 35 0.58 10.81 -2.66
N PRO A 36 -0.37 11.74 -2.85
CA PRO A 36 -1.74 11.55 -2.36
C PRO A 36 -2.45 10.40 -3.08
N ASN A 37 -2.12 10.14 -4.34
CA ASN A 37 -2.67 8.99 -5.09
C ASN A 37 -2.11 7.66 -4.56
N LEU A 38 -0.82 7.62 -4.18
CA LEU A 38 -0.18 6.46 -3.59
C LEU A 38 -0.69 6.16 -2.16
N SER A 39 -0.87 7.18 -1.32
CA SER A 39 -1.39 7.03 0.04
C SER A 39 -2.79 6.39 0.06
N LYS A 40 -3.66 6.81 -0.87
CA LYS A 40 -5.03 6.28 -0.99
C LYS A 40 -5.08 4.79 -1.38
N HIS A 41 -4.10 4.29 -2.13
CA HIS A 41 -4.03 2.87 -2.49
C HIS A 41 -3.68 1.99 -1.29
N LYS A 42 -2.88 2.49 -0.33
CA LYS A 42 -2.59 1.77 0.91
C LYS A 42 -3.83 1.65 1.79
N GLU A 43 -4.56 2.75 1.98
CA GLU A 43 -5.80 2.76 2.75
C GLU A 43 -6.90 1.87 2.13
N GLY A 44 -6.97 1.81 0.80
CA GLY A 44 -7.93 0.95 0.10
C GLY A 44 -7.66 -0.56 0.26
N VAL A 45 -6.38 -0.95 0.40
CA VAL A 45 -6.00 -2.35 0.67
C VAL A 45 -6.32 -2.72 2.11
N ASP A 46 -6.06 -1.84 3.07
CA ASP A 46 -6.37 -2.08 4.48
C ASP A 46 -7.89 -2.24 4.69
N LYS A 47 -8.71 -1.39 4.05
CA LYS A 47 -10.18 -1.49 4.15
C LYS A 47 -10.75 -2.77 3.55
N LYS A 48 -10.34 -3.14 2.33
CA LYS A 48 -10.82 -4.38 1.69
C LYS A 48 -10.35 -5.64 2.42
N GLY A 49 -9.14 -5.62 2.95
CA GLY A 49 -8.63 -6.71 3.78
C GLY A 49 -9.48 -6.87 5.05
N ASN A 50 -9.84 -5.76 5.69
CA ASN A 50 -10.64 -5.77 6.90
C ASN A 50 -12.08 -6.26 6.67
N GLU A 51 -12.73 -5.80 5.59
CA GLU A 51 -14.06 -6.29 5.17
C GLU A 51 -14.07 -7.81 4.92
N ALA A 52 -13.01 -8.36 4.33
CA ALA A 52 -12.89 -9.80 4.12
C ALA A 52 -12.78 -10.56 5.45
N ILE A 53 -12.05 -10.03 6.43
CA ILE A 53 -11.93 -10.65 7.76
C ILE A 53 -13.28 -10.64 8.48
N VAL A 54 -14.04 -9.54 8.44
CA VAL A 54 -15.39 -9.47 9.00
C VAL A 54 -16.27 -10.57 8.42
N LYS A 55 -16.29 -10.71 7.09
CA LYS A 55 -17.09 -11.74 6.41
C LYS A 55 -16.69 -13.16 6.77
N ILE A 56 -15.40 -13.42 6.96
CA ILE A 56 -14.91 -14.74 7.41
C ILE A 56 -15.45 -15.05 8.81
N VAL A 57 -15.33 -14.11 9.75
CA VAL A 57 -15.82 -14.29 11.12
C VAL A 57 -17.33 -14.49 11.15
N GLU A 58 -18.10 -13.72 10.39
CA GLU A 58 -19.56 -13.91 10.24
C GLU A 58 -19.89 -15.29 9.69
N THR A 59 -19.17 -15.76 8.66
CA THR A 59 -19.37 -17.11 8.11
C THR A 59 -19.10 -18.19 9.17
N GLN A 60 -18.06 -18.02 10.00
CA GLN A 60 -17.78 -18.97 11.09
C GLN A 60 -18.86 -18.94 12.18
N LEU A 61 -19.41 -17.75 12.46
CA LEU A 61 -20.52 -17.59 13.40
C LEU A 61 -21.77 -18.30 12.89
N ASP A 62 -22.07 -18.16 11.60
CA ASP A 62 -23.19 -18.86 10.95
C ASP A 62 -22.98 -20.38 11.00
N LEU A 63 -21.79 -20.87 10.63
CA LEU A 63 -21.47 -22.31 10.67
C LEU A 63 -21.65 -22.90 12.07
N TYR A 64 -21.10 -22.24 13.09
CA TYR A 64 -21.28 -22.67 14.47
C TYR A 64 -22.75 -22.66 14.87
N THR A 65 -23.50 -21.63 14.48
CA THR A 65 -24.94 -21.53 14.79
C THR A 65 -25.72 -22.66 14.13
N MET A 66 -25.35 -23.08 12.92
CA MET A 66 -25.94 -24.20 12.21
C MET A 66 -25.62 -25.55 12.87
N GLU A 67 -24.42 -25.72 13.41
CA GLU A 67 -23.98 -26.97 14.04
C GLU A 67 -24.52 -27.13 15.48
N ASN A 68 -24.45 -26.06 16.27
CA ASN A 68 -24.74 -26.09 17.71
C ASN A 68 -26.10 -25.49 18.05
N ASN A 69 -26.86 -25.02 17.05
CA ASN A 69 -28.18 -24.41 17.19
C ASN A 69 -28.22 -23.23 18.19
N GLN A 70 -27.06 -22.61 18.42
CA GLN A 70 -26.81 -21.57 19.38
C GLN A 70 -25.87 -20.53 18.76
N VAL A 71 -26.23 -19.25 18.89
CA VAL A 71 -25.37 -18.15 18.44
C VAL A 71 -24.15 -18.06 19.36
N PRO A 72 -22.92 -18.24 18.85
CA PRO A 72 -21.72 -18.16 19.65
C PRO A 72 -21.34 -16.70 19.94
N THR A 73 -20.63 -16.48 21.03
CA THR A 73 -19.87 -15.25 21.23
C THR A 73 -18.54 -15.30 20.47
N LEU A 74 -17.97 -14.14 20.16
CA LEU A 74 -16.62 -14.05 19.57
C LEU A 74 -15.55 -14.78 20.40
N GLU A 75 -15.69 -14.76 21.73
CA GLU A 75 -14.79 -15.50 22.63
C GLU A 75 -14.95 -17.02 22.53
N GLN A 76 -16.17 -17.51 22.25
CA GLN A 76 -16.43 -18.93 22.02
C GLN A 76 -15.81 -19.38 20.68
N LEU A 77 -15.95 -18.57 19.62
CA LEU A 77 -15.29 -18.84 18.33
C LEU A 77 -13.76 -18.91 18.46
N LEU A 78 -13.16 -18.06 19.32
CA LEU A 78 -11.73 -18.09 19.61
C LEU A 78 -11.34 -19.32 20.43
N LYS A 79 -12.10 -19.66 21.48
CA LYS A 79 -11.84 -20.83 22.35
C LYS A 79 -11.97 -22.15 21.59
N GLU A 80 -12.94 -22.25 20.70
CA GLU A 80 -13.21 -23.43 19.89
C GLU A 80 -12.40 -23.45 18.57
N LYS A 81 -11.49 -22.47 18.40
CA LYS A 81 -10.55 -22.36 17.27
C LYS A 81 -11.20 -22.21 15.88
N TYR A 82 -12.44 -21.73 15.83
CA TYR A 82 -13.09 -21.32 14.57
C TYR A 82 -12.42 -20.07 13.98
N ILE A 83 -11.85 -19.22 14.82
CA ILE A 83 -11.12 -18.01 14.42
C ILE A 83 -9.75 -17.94 15.11
N THR A 84 -8.82 -17.25 14.47
CA THR A 84 -7.48 -16.98 15.01
C THR A 84 -7.45 -15.71 15.87
N GLN A 85 -6.44 -15.57 16.73
CA GLN A 85 -6.24 -14.35 17.53
C GLN A 85 -6.13 -13.09 16.65
N ASP A 86 -5.43 -13.18 15.52
CA ASP A 86 -5.29 -12.07 14.57
C ASP A 86 -6.64 -11.64 13.96
N GLN A 87 -7.52 -12.60 13.64
CA GLN A 87 -8.87 -12.33 13.17
C GLN A 87 -9.75 -11.71 14.26
N TYR A 88 -9.62 -12.18 15.50
CA TYR A 88 -10.32 -11.63 16.66
C TYR A 88 -9.94 -10.15 16.87
N ASP A 89 -8.63 -9.85 16.91
CA ASP A 89 -8.13 -8.49 17.13
C ASP A 89 -8.55 -7.53 16.01
N LYS A 90 -8.48 -7.99 14.75
CA LYS A 90 -8.93 -7.21 13.58
C LYS A 90 -10.43 -6.98 13.57
N TYR A 91 -11.23 -7.98 13.90
CA TYR A 91 -12.69 -7.84 14.00
C TYR A 91 -13.07 -6.83 15.09
N GLN A 92 -12.43 -6.91 16.26
CA GLN A 92 -12.64 -5.97 17.37
C GLN A 92 -12.21 -4.53 17.00
N ALA A 93 -11.11 -4.38 16.28
CA ALA A 93 -10.65 -3.08 15.78
C ALA A 93 -11.57 -2.49 14.70
N SER A 94 -12.30 -3.33 13.96
CA SER A 94 -13.27 -2.91 12.93
C SER A 94 -14.58 -2.36 13.49
N GLN A 95 -14.93 -2.78 14.70
CA GLN A 95 -16.19 -2.40 15.38
C GLN A 95 -16.03 -1.17 16.28
N LYS A 96 -14.82 -0.60 16.38
CA LYS A 96 -14.51 0.66 17.09
C LYS A 96 -14.52 1.85 16.14
#